data_AF-A0A925LC52-F1
#
_entry.id   AF-A0A925LC52-F1
#
_cell.length_a   1.000
_cell.length_b   1.000
_cell.length_c   1.000
_cell.angle_alpha   90.00
_cell.angle_beta   90.00
_cell.angle_gamma   90.00
#
_symmetry.space_group_name_H-M   'P 1'
#
loop_
_entity.id
_entity.type
_entity.pdbx_description
1 polymer ?
#
loop_
_entity_poly.entity_id
_entity_poly.type
_entity_poly.pdbx_seq_one_letter_code
_entity_poly.pdbx_strand_id
1 'polypeptide(L)'
;MINLQITIGDTDLHYLQKLSDYFMSVKTHHFSVKTFSDLSNLSNHLNTESTDILLITEKLYKQLHNIPPMTLLLRENGVGSNIKEHLSIPKYQSGSKIVEQMIHYYTLQSTSEVQFAPNRKKTALIGIYSPSGGSGKTTLSLMLAKALAAKGKNTLFISLEEIASYKHVLSATDETSLSDLLYYAHKRSDNLMMKLEGIQRLDKESGLKFIPAPIHSRSSLWIGAGIKLSPDYLYRRWIPSSLNIKFSE
;
A
#
# COMPACT_ATOMS: atom_id res chain seq x y z
N MET A 1 -2.26 13.64 -2.83
CA MET A 1 -3.00 12.40 -3.19
C MET A 1 -2.55 12.04 -4.59
N ILE A 2 -2.08 10.81 -4.80
CA ILE A 2 -1.63 10.36 -6.13
C ILE A 2 -2.87 10.05 -6.95
N ASN A 3 -2.94 10.63 -8.16
CA ASN A 3 -3.91 10.24 -9.17
C ASN A 3 -3.17 9.41 -10.22
N LEU A 4 -3.36 8.09 -10.24
CA LEU A 4 -2.68 7.22 -11.21
C LEU A 4 -3.49 7.15 -12.51
N GLN A 5 -2.85 7.41 -13.64
CA GLN A 5 -3.40 7.24 -14.98
C GLN A 5 -3.24 5.79 -15.41
N ILE A 6 -4.34 5.05 -15.37
CA ILE A 6 -4.37 3.61 -15.67
C ILE A 6 -5.03 3.42 -17.03
N THR A 7 -4.32 2.75 -17.92
CA THR A 7 -4.81 2.38 -19.24
C THR A 7 -5.04 0.87 -19.28
N ILE A 8 -6.24 0.44 -19.68
CA ILE A 8 -6.63 -0.97 -19.76
C ILE A 8 -6.91 -1.34 -21.22
N GLY A 9 -6.19 -2.32 -21.74
CA GLY A 9 -6.34 -2.85 -23.09
C GLY A 9 -6.83 -4.30 -23.10
N ASP A 10 -8.07 -4.51 -23.54
CA ASP A 10 -8.66 -5.85 -23.68
C ASP A 10 -9.71 -5.86 -24.79
N THR A 11 -9.71 -6.90 -25.62
CA THR A 11 -10.74 -7.09 -26.65
C THR A 11 -12.15 -7.35 -26.06
N ASP A 12 -12.22 -7.77 -24.80
CA ASP A 12 -13.50 -8.01 -24.10
C ASP A 12 -14.04 -6.71 -23.48
N LEU A 13 -15.02 -6.10 -24.16
CA LEU A 13 -15.71 -4.89 -23.72
C LEU A 13 -16.40 -5.04 -22.35
N HIS A 14 -16.96 -6.21 -22.05
CA HIS A 14 -17.68 -6.43 -20.79
C HIS A 14 -16.71 -6.49 -19.61
N TYR A 15 -15.55 -7.11 -19.83
CA TYR A 15 -14.47 -7.13 -18.85
C TYR A 15 -13.94 -5.72 -18.59
N LEU A 16 -13.67 -4.93 -19.65
CA LEU A 16 -13.21 -3.55 -19.54
C LEU A 16 -14.16 -2.70 -18.69
N GLN A 17 -15.46 -2.76 -18.98
CA GLN A 17 -16.47 -1.99 -18.23
C GLN A 17 -16.46 -2.37 -16.75
N LYS A 18 -16.57 -3.67 -16.44
CA LYS A 18 -16.59 -4.15 -15.05
C LYS A 18 -15.32 -3.79 -14.27
N LEU A 19 -14.16 -3.91 -14.90
CA LEU A 19 -12.88 -3.62 -14.24
C LEU A 19 -12.72 -2.11 -14.03
N SER A 20 -13.09 -1.30 -15.02
CA SER A 20 -13.08 0.16 -14.91
C SER A 20 -14.02 0.67 -13.81
N ASP A 21 -15.26 0.17 -13.78
CA ASP A 21 -16.24 0.51 -12.74
C ASP A 21 -15.71 0.14 -11.35
N TYR A 22 -15.09 -1.05 -11.23
CA TYR A 22 -14.47 -1.45 -9.98
C TYR A 22 -13.36 -0.49 -9.57
N PHE A 23 -12.44 -0.14 -10.47
CA PHE A 23 -11.32 0.76 -10.18
C PHE A 23 -11.83 2.14 -9.76
N MET A 24 -12.82 2.69 -10.46
CA MET A 24 -13.44 3.96 -10.11
C MET A 24 -14.20 3.92 -8.76
N SER A 25 -14.68 2.75 -8.34
CA SER A 25 -15.34 2.57 -7.04
C SER A 25 -14.38 2.54 -5.84
N VAL A 26 -13.09 2.25 -6.08
CA VAL A 26 -12.08 2.12 -5.02
C VAL A 26 -11.73 3.50 -4.45
N LYS A 27 -12.30 3.84 -3.29
CA LYS A 27 -12.10 5.15 -2.64
C LYS A 27 -10.72 5.34 -1.99
N THR A 28 -9.95 4.27 -1.83
CA THR A 28 -8.63 4.34 -1.17
C THR A 28 -7.57 4.99 -2.06
N HIS A 29 -7.77 4.98 -3.38
CA HIS A 29 -6.85 5.53 -4.36
C HIS A 29 -7.62 6.40 -5.36
N HIS A 30 -6.98 7.44 -5.90
CA HIS A 30 -7.55 8.17 -7.03
C HIS A 30 -7.00 7.55 -8.32
N PHE A 31 -7.88 6.91 -9.08
CA PHE A 31 -7.54 6.33 -10.37
C PHE A 31 -8.26 7.09 -11.48
N SER A 32 -7.51 7.43 -12.52
CA SER A 32 -8.05 7.89 -13.79
C SER A 32 -7.92 6.74 -14.78
N VAL A 33 -9.03 6.04 -15.05
CA VAL A 33 -9.04 4.83 -15.86
C VAL A 33 -9.48 5.15 -17.28
N LYS A 34 -8.70 4.69 -18.27
CA LYS A 34 -9.07 4.67 -19.69
C LYS A 34 -9.05 3.25 -20.22
N THR A 35 -10.06 2.88 -21.00
CA THR A 35 -10.22 1.51 -21.51
C THR A 35 -10.22 1.51 -23.03
N PHE A 36 -9.55 0.54 -23.64
CA PHE A 36 -9.44 0.41 -25.09
C PHE A 36 -9.69 -1.04 -25.53
N SER A 37 -10.67 -1.22 -26.41
CA SER A 37 -10.97 -2.49 -27.08
C SER A 37 -10.10 -2.77 -28.29
N ASP A 38 -9.61 -1.69 -28.93
CA ASP A 38 -8.98 -1.74 -30.24
C ASP A 38 -7.54 -1.24 -30.18
N LEU A 39 -6.65 -1.95 -30.88
CA LEU A 39 -5.22 -1.67 -30.91
C LEU A 39 -4.92 -0.25 -31.41
N SER A 40 -5.61 0.22 -32.45
CA SER A 40 -5.37 1.54 -33.06
C SER A 40 -5.64 2.69 -32.10
N ASN A 41 -6.70 2.61 -31.30
CA ASN A 41 -7.02 3.65 -30.32
C ASN A 41 -6.06 3.60 -29.13
N LEU A 42 -5.70 2.39 -28.69
CA LEU A 42 -4.72 2.19 -27.64
C LEU A 42 -3.34 2.75 -28.04
N SER A 43 -2.87 2.43 -29.24
CA SER A 43 -1.56 2.91 -29.72
C SER A 43 -1.52 4.42 -29.90
N ASN A 44 -2.60 5.02 -30.43
CA ASN A 44 -2.72 6.47 -30.52
C ASN A 44 -2.64 7.12 -29.13
N HIS A 45 -3.41 6.61 -28.16
CA HIS A 45 -3.40 7.13 -26.80
C HIS A 45 -2.01 7.06 -26.15
N LEU A 46 -1.32 5.92 -26.26
CA LEU A 46 0.03 5.74 -25.70
C LEU A 46 1.09 6.65 -26.33
N ASN A 47 0.84 7.16 -27.54
CA ASN A 47 1.74 8.10 -28.23
C ASN A 47 1.40 9.57 -27.92
N THR A 48 0.14 9.88 -27.61
CA THR A 48 -0.32 11.26 -27.40
C THR A 48 -0.43 11.66 -25.94
N GLU A 49 -0.66 10.71 -25.05
CA GLU A 49 -0.94 10.95 -23.64
C GLU A 49 -0.06 10.09 -22.74
N SER A 50 0.23 10.59 -21.53
CA SER A 50 0.94 9.82 -20.52
C SER A 50 0.05 8.70 -19.96
N THR A 51 0.68 7.60 -19.59
CA THR A 51 0.06 6.47 -18.87
C THR A 51 1.04 6.02 -17.79
N ASP A 52 0.58 5.97 -16.54
CA ASP A 52 1.41 5.51 -15.42
C ASP A 52 1.48 3.99 -15.36
N ILE A 53 0.36 3.32 -15.65
CA ILE A 53 0.24 1.85 -15.61
C ILE A 53 -0.57 1.39 -16.82
N LEU A 54 0.00 0.50 -17.63
CA LEU A 54 -0.71 -0.19 -18.69
C LEU A 54 -1.08 -1.62 -18.23
N LEU A 55 -2.38 -1.91 -18.11
CA LEU A 55 -2.92 -3.25 -17.94
C LEU A 55 -3.36 -3.77 -19.31
N ILE A 56 -2.73 -4.82 -19.85
CA ILE A 56 -3.01 -5.24 -21.23
C ILE A 56 -3.03 -6.75 -21.39
N THR A 57 -3.96 -7.25 -22.19
CA THR A 57 -3.98 -8.67 -22.56
C THR A 57 -2.82 -9.03 -23.48
N GLU A 58 -2.36 -10.28 -23.40
CA GLU A 58 -1.28 -10.79 -24.25
C GLU A 58 -1.58 -10.63 -25.76
N LYS A 59 -2.85 -10.73 -26.16
CA LYS A 59 -3.29 -10.58 -27.55
C LYS A 59 -2.93 -9.20 -28.11
N LEU A 60 -3.30 -8.14 -27.40
CA LEU A 60 -3.03 -6.76 -27.82
C LEU A 60 -1.55 -6.40 -27.61
N TYR A 61 -0.93 -6.90 -26.54
CA TYR A 61 0.47 -6.64 -26.24
C TYR A 61 1.42 -7.03 -27.37
N LYS A 62 1.21 -8.21 -27.99
CA LYS A 62 2.07 -8.71 -29.08
C LYS A 62 2.09 -7.83 -30.33
N GLN A 63 1.07 -6.99 -30.50
CA GLN A 63 0.92 -6.12 -31.67
C GLN A 63 1.33 -4.67 -31.37
N LEU A 64 1.78 -4.40 -30.14
CA LEU A 64 2.04 -3.05 -29.66
C LEU A 64 3.53 -2.70 -29.84
N HIS A 65 3.82 -1.58 -30.47
CA HIS A 65 5.19 -1.17 -30.79
C HIS A 65 5.83 -0.29 -29.70
N ASN A 66 5.05 0.57 -29.05
CA ASN A 66 5.53 1.50 -28.04
C ASN A 66 5.01 1.07 -26.66
N ILE A 67 5.82 0.35 -25.90
CA ILE A 67 5.42 -0.28 -24.65
C ILE A 67 5.87 0.61 -23.48
N PRO A 68 4.95 1.13 -22.66
CA PRO A 68 5.29 1.87 -21.46
C PRO A 68 6.14 1.03 -20.51
N PRO A 69 7.09 1.64 -19.76
CA PRO A 69 7.97 0.91 -18.84
C PRO A 69 7.19 0.08 -17.81
N MET A 70 6.07 0.63 -17.35
CA MET A 70 5.16 0.00 -16.40
C MET A 70 3.98 -0.66 -17.12
N THR A 71 4.22 -1.85 -17.67
CA THR A 71 3.20 -2.66 -18.34
C THR A 71 3.00 -3.99 -17.63
N LEU A 72 1.76 -4.29 -17.26
CA LEU A 72 1.35 -5.53 -16.61
C LEU A 72 0.45 -6.35 -17.54
N LEU A 73 0.83 -7.60 -17.76
CA LEU A 73 0.08 -8.51 -18.61
C LEU A 73 -1.10 -9.13 -17.88
N LEU A 74 -2.30 -8.90 -18.39
CA LEU A 74 -3.52 -9.57 -17.98
C LEU A 74 -3.59 -10.96 -18.62
N ARG A 75 -3.46 -12.01 -17.80
CA ARG A 75 -3.43 -13.41 -18.25
C ARG A 75 -4.68 -14.18 -17.87
N GLU A 76 -5.11 -15.06 -18.77
CA GLU A 76 -6.12 -16.07 -18.47
C GLU A 76 -5.45 -17.29 -17.85
N ASN A 77 -6.04 -17.84 -16.78
CA ASN A 77 -5.48 -19.02 -16.10
C ASN A 77 -5.38 -20.19 -17.10
N GLY A 78 -4.16 -20.73 -17.29
CA GLY A 78 -3.92 -21.89 -18.15
C GLY A 78 -3.13 -21.63 -19.43
N VAL A 79 -2.83 -20.36 -19.78
CA VAL A 79 -1.97 -20.05 -20.93
C VAL A 79 -0.55 -19.76 -20.44
N GLY A 80 0.29 -20.79 -20.45
CA GLY A 80 1.73 -20.66 -20.28
C GLY A 80 2.33 -19.99 -21.50
N SER A 81 2.33 -18.66 -21.55
CA SER A 81 3.06 -17.93 -22.57
C SER A 81 4.54 -17.83 -22.22
N ASN A 82 5.39 -18.09 -23.23
CA ASN A 82 6.85 -18.00 -23.21
C ASN A 82 7.40 -16.58 -22.93
N ILE A 83 6.53 -15.65 -22.52
CA ILE A 83 6.89 -14.29 -22.15
C ILE A 83 7.32 -14.32 -20.67
N LYS A 84 8.50 -14.89 -20.41
CA LYS A 84 9.03 -15.09 -19.05
C LYS A 84 9.48 -13.80 -18.36
N GLU A 85 9.61 -12.70 -19.11
CA GLU A 85 10.27 -11.47 -18.63
C GLU A 85 9.30 -10.34 -18.23
N HIS A 86 7.98 -10.54 -18.35
CA HIS A 86 7.01 -9.48 -18.05
C HIS A 86 6.15 -9.79 -16.81
N LEU A 87 5.96 -8.76 -15.99
CA LEU A 87 5.08 -8.77 -14.83
C LEU A 87 3.63 -9.09 -15.29
N SER A 88 2.96 -10.00 -14.58
CA SER A 88 1.64 -10.48 -15.00
C SER A 88 0.67 -10.63 -13.85
N ILE A 89 -0.62 -10.41 -14.15
CA ILE A 89 -1.74 -10.46 -13.23
C ILE A 89 -2.82 -11.39 -13.83
N PRO A 90 -3.34 -12.37 -13.07
CA PRO A 90 -4.49 -13.16 -13.50
C PRO A 90 -5.75 -12.29 -13.69
N LYS A 91 -6.44 -12.44 -14.83
CA LYS A 91 -7.67 -11.68 -15.16
C LYS A 91 -8.84 -12.01 -14.24
N TYR A 92 -9.02 -13.30 -13.94
CA TYR A 92 -10.22 -13.83 -13.29
C TYR A 92 -9.98 -14.04 -11.80
N GLN A 93 -9.82 -12.93 -11.08
CA GLN A 93 -9.72 -12.90 -9.62
C GLN A 93 -10.53 -11.71 -9.07
N SER A 94 -10.55 -11.54 -7.75
CA SER A 94 -11.24 -10.39 -7.16
C SER A 94 -10.58 -9.08 -7.61
N GLY A 95 -11.39 -8.06 -7.91
CA GLY A 95 -10.86 -6.74 -8.30
C GLY A 95 -9.90 -6.17 -7.25
N SER A 96 -10.14 -6.46 -5.96
CA SER A 96 -9.25 -6.06 -4.87
C SER A 96 -7.83 -6.61 -5.02
N LYS A 97 -7.71 -7.88 -5.42
CA LYS A 97 -6.42 -8.53 -5.66
C LYS A 97 -5.72 -7.99 -6.90
N ILE A 98 -6.49 -7.66 -7.96
CA ILE A 98 -5.93 -7.00 -9.14
C ILE A 98 -5.32 -5.66 -8.75
N VAL A 99 -6.04 -4.83 -8.00
CA VAL A 99 -5.56 -3.52 -7.54
C VAL A 99 -4.34 -3.68 -6.63
N GLU A 100 -4.37 -4.61 -5.68
CA GLU A 100 -3.26 -4.90 -4.77
C GLU A 100 -1.98 -5.30 -5.54
N GLN A 101 -2.09 -6.26 -6.46
CA GLN A 101 -0.96 -6.72 -7.28
C GLN A 101 -0.45 -5.62 -8.21
N MET A 102 -1.35 -4.85 -8.83
CA MET A 102 -0.99 -3.73 -9.69
C MET A 102 -0.17 -2.69 -8.94
N ILE A 103 -0.64 -2.27 -7.76
CA ILE A 103 0.07 -1.32 -6.91
C ILE A 103 1.40 -1.91 -6.47
N HIS A 104 1.42 -3.17 -6.04
CA HIS A 104 2.64 -3.86 -5.64
C HIS A 104 3.72 -3.78 -6.74
N TYR A 105 3.38 -4.15 -7.97
CA TYR A 105 4.32 -4.06 -9.08
C TYR A 105 4.75 -2.64 -9.41
N TYR A 106 3.81 -1.69 -9.37
CA TYR A 106 4.12 -0.27 -9.59
C TYR A 106 5.18 0.23 -8.60
N THR A 107 5.07 -0.15 -7.33
CA THR A 107 6.01 0.26 -6.28
C THR A 107 7.39 -0.36 -6.40
N LEU A 108 7.49 -1.54 -7.02
CA LEU A 108 8.76 -2.24 -7.23
C LEU A 108 9.55 -1.65 -8.40
N GLN A 109 8.87 -1.14 -9.42
CA GLN A 109 9.49 -0.72 -10.68
C GLN A 109 9.69 0.81 -10.79
N SER A 110 8.89 1.61 -10.06
CA SER A 110 9.08 3.06 -10.02
C SER A 110 10.30 3.43 -9.16
N THR A 111 11.38 3.89 -9.79
CA THR A 111 12.50 4.59 -9.11
C THR A 111 12.24 6.08 -8.94
N SER A 112 11.16 6.59 -9.55
CA SER A 112 10.76 7.98 -9.47
C SER A 112 10.11 8.24 -8.12
N GLU A 113 10.65 9.17 -7.33
CA GLU A 113 9.94 9.73 -6.17
C GLU A 113 8.56 10.16 -6.62
N VAL A 114 7.53 9.40 -6.24
CA VAL A 114 6.15 9.79 -6.54
C VAL A 114 5.90 11.11 -5.84
N GLN A 115 5.84 12.19 -6.61
CA GLN A 115 5.68 13.54 -6.09
C GLN A 115 4.24 13.69 -5.58
N PHE A 116 4.09 13.55 -4.26
CA PHE A 116 2.84 13.88 -3.60
C PHE A 116 2.66 15.39 -3.64
N ALA A 117 1.58 15.85 -4.28
CA ALA A 117 1.07 17.20 -4.00
C ALA A 117 0.87 17.29 -2.47
N PRO A 118 1.53 18.23 -1.77
CA PRO A 118 1.44 18.36 -0.33
C PRO A 118 0.03 18.83 0.01
N ASN A 119 -0.87 17.86 0.18
CA ASN A 119 -2.18 18.15 0.72
C ASN A 119 -1.97 18.42 2.22
N ARG A 120 -1.85 19.69 2.58
CA ARG A 120 -1.70 20.19 3.95
C ARG A 120 -2.97 19.96 4.77
N LYS A 121 -3.57 18.77 4.72
CA LYS A 121 -4.57 18.38 5.71
C LYS A 121 -3.83 18.14 7.02
N LYS A 122 -4.19 18.88 8.06
CA LYS A 122 -3.64 18.70 9.41
C LYS A 122 -4.04 17.32 9.93
N THR A 123 -3.11 16.36 9.93
CA THR A 123 -3.26 15.10 10.64
C THR A 123 -2.92 15.32 12.11
N ALA A 124 -3.81 14.97 13.03
CA ALA A 124 -3.53 15.01 14.45
C ALA A 124 -2.76 13.74 14.85
N LEU A 125 -1.61 13.91 15.51
CA LEU A 125 -0.84 12.82 16.11
C LEU A 125 -1.20 12.73 17.59
N ILE A 126 -1.75 11.59 18.01
CA ILE A 126 -2.13 11.33 19.40
C ILE A 126 -1.23 10.23 19.93
N GLY A 127 -0.31 10.57 20.84
CA GLY A 127 0.54 9.62 21.54
C GLY A 127 0.01 9.32 22.93
N ILE A 128 -0.17 8.05 23.27
CA ILE A 128 -0.52 7.60 24.62
C ILE A 128 0.68 6.88 25.19
N TYR A 129 1.27 7.43 26.25
CA TYR A 129 2.42 6.87 26.94
C TYR A 129 2.23 6.99 28.45
N SER A 130 2.90 6.11 29.20
CA SER A 130 2.94 6.14 30.65
C SER A 130 4.07 5.23 31.14
N PRO A 131 4.83 5.66 32.17
CA PRO A 131 5.93 4.89 32.74
C PRO A 131 5.45 3.67 33.55
N SER A 132 4.16 3.62 33.91
CA SER A 132 3.60 2.54 34.72
C SER A 132 3.08 1.40 33.84
N GLY A 133 3.52 0.16 34.10
CA GLY A 133 3.01 -1.06 33.46
C GLY A 133 1.55 -1.33 33.85
N GLY A 134 0.77 -1.94 32.96
CA GLY A 134 -0.63 -2.30 33.26
C GLY A 134 -1.62 -1.14 33.39
N SER A 135 -1.19 0.11 33.20
CA SER A 135 -2.03 1.32 33.25
C SER A 135 -3.10 1.43 32.14
N GLY A 136 -3.28 0.40 31.32
CA GLY A 136 -4.30 0.38 30.27
C GLY A 136 -3.99 1.22 29.03
N LYS A 137 -2.73 1.67 28.83
CA LYS A 137 -2.31 2.48 27.66
C LYS A 137 -2.76 1.90 26.33
N THR A 138 -2.45 0.62 26.09
CA THR A 138 -2.74 -0.09 24.85
C THR A 138 -4.24 -0.20 24.62
N THR A 139 -4.99 -0.48 25.69
CA THR A 139 -6.45 -0.55 25.65
C THR A 139 -7.04 0.81 25.34
N LEU A 140 -6.60 1.86 26.04
CA LEU A 140 -7.07 3.23 25.83
C LEU A 140 -6.76 3.72 24.40
N SER A 141 -5.56 3.47 23.90
CA SER A 141 -5.16 3.90 22.56
C SER A 141 -5.95 3.19 21.47
N LEU A 142 -6.14 1.88 21.61
CA LEU A 142 -6.95 1.10 20.68
C LEU A 142 -8.43 1.52 20.70
N MET A 143 -9.01 1.68 21.89
CA MET A 143 -10.41 2.09 22.04
C MET A 143 -10.65 3.51 21.52
N LEU A 144 -9.72 4.43 21.78
CA LEU A 144 -9.78 5.78 21.23
C LEU A 144 -9.71 5.76 19.70
N ALA A 145 -8.81 4.96 19.12
CA ALA A 145 -8.69 4.83 17.68
C ALA A 145 -9.97 4.25 17.05
N LYS A 146 -10.54 3.18 17.63
CA LYS A 146 -11.83 2.62 17.20
C LYS A 146 -12.97 3.63 17.30
N ALA A 147 -13.05 4.41 18.38
CA ALA A 147 -14.07 5.43 18.57
C ALA A 147 -13.96 6.57 17.54
N LEU A 148 -12.73 6.99 17.19
CA LEU A 148 -12.50 7.98 16.14
C LEU A 148 -12.89 7.46 14.76
N ALA A 149 -12.52 6.21 14.44
CA ALA A 149 -12.91 5.54 13.20
C ALA A 149 -14.44 5.42 13.07
N ALA A 150 -15.12 5.00 14.14
CA ALA A 150 -16.58 4.89 14.20
C ALA A 150 -17.29 6.26 14.01
N LYS A 151 -16.65 7.36 14.42
CA LYS A 151 -17.12 8.74 14.15
C LYS A 151 -16.81 9.23 12.74
N GLY A 152 -16.36 8.35 11.83
CA GLY A 152 -16.06 8.67 10.44
C GLY A 152 -14.72 9.40 10.23
N LYS A 153 -13.83 9.41 11.22
CA LYS A 153 -12.47 9.99 11.05
C LYS A 153 -11.56 8.98 10.36
N ASN A 154 -10.81 9.42 9.35
CA ASN A 154 -9.75 8.61 8.74
C ASN A 154 -8.61 8.42 9.76
N THR A 155 -8.65 7.29 10.47
CA THR A 155 -7.81 7.02 11.65
C THR A 155 -6.88 5.86 11.37
N LEU A 156 -5.58 6.05 11.67
CA LEU A 156 -4.54 5.03 11.57
C LEU A 156 -3.99 4.73 12.96
N PHE A 157 -4.10 3.47 13.39
CA PHE A 157 -3.51 2.97 14.63
C PHE A 157 -2.14 2.34 14.37
N ILE A 158 -1.13 2.77 15.13
CA ILE A 158 0.22 2.24 15.10
C ILE A 158 0.60 1.93 16.54
N SER A 159 1.00 0.69 16.80
CA SER A 159 1.60 0.32 18.08
C SER A 159 3.10 0.13 17.91
N LEU A 160 3.86 0.76 18.81
CA LEU A 160 5.32 0.63 18.93
C LEU A 160 5.71 -0.33 20.04
N GLU A 161 4.76 -1.09 20.59
CA GLU A 161 5.03 -2.08 21.62
C GLU A 161 5.77 -3.29 21.04
N GLU A 162 6.74 -3.79 21.79
CA GLU A 162 7.46 -5.00 21.41
C GLU A 162 6.51 -6.21 21.40
N ILE A 163 5.65 -6.34 22.41
CA ILE A 163 4.65 -7.41 22.48
C ILE A 163 3.27 -6.82 22.22
N ALA A 164 2.74 -7.07 21.04
CA ALA A 164 1.43 -6.57 20.62
C ALA A 164 0.27 -7.40 21.21
N SER A 165 -0.13 -7.05 22.43
CA SER A 165 -1.29 -7.65 23.12
C SER A 165 -2.62 -7.46 22.37
N TYR A 166 -2.70 -6.47 21.48
CA TYR A 166 -3.89 -6.16 20.69
C TYR A 166 -4.15 -7.10 19.50
N LYS A 167 -3.23 -8.02 19.17
CA LYS A 167 -3.39 -8.96 18.04
C LYS A 167 -4.66 -9.83 18.15
N HIS A 168 -5.09 -10.13 19.38
CA HIS A 168 -6.34 -10.86 19.61
C HIS A 168 -7.60 -10.04 19.33
N VAL A 169 -7.49 -8.71 19.36
CA VAL A 169 -8.59 -7.75 19.17
C VAL A 169 -8.66 -7.26 17.71
N LEU A 170 -7.54 -7.29 17.00
CA LEU A 170 -7.42 -6.90 15.60
C LEU A 170 -6.94 -8.10 14.79
N SER A 171 -7.87 -8.82 14.15
CA SER A 171 -7.57 -10.00 13.34
C SER A 171 -6.81 -9.61 12.06
N ALA A 172 -5.50 -9.85 12.02
CA ALA A 172 -4.69 -9.70 10.82
C ALA A 172 -3.79 -10.92 10.57
N THR A 173 -3.57 -11.22 9.30
CA THR A 173 -2.55 -12.16 8.83
C THR A 173 -1.20 -11.43 8.74
N ASP A 174 -0.16 -12.03 9.33
CA ASP A 174 1.18 -11.45 9.55
C ASP A 174 2.08 -11.48 8.28
N GLU A 175 1.56 -11.25 7.07
CA GLU A 175 2.42 -11.29 5.86
C GLU A 175 3.35 -10.08 5.74
N THR A 176 2.96 -8.91 6.27
CA THR A 176 3.77 -7.68 6.32
C THR A 176 3.49 -6.93 7.61
N SER A 177 4.50 -6.22 8.13
CA SER A 177 4.50 -5.65 9.48
C SER A 177 5.14 -4.27 9.57
N LEU A 178 5.05 -3.65 10.75
CA LEU A 178 5.78 -2.42 11.06
C LEU A 178 7.30 -2.58 10.88
N SER A 179 7.85 -3.78 11.10
CA SER A 179 9.28 -4.05 10.88
C SER A 179 9.70 -3.82 9.43
N ASP A 180 8.85 -4.23 8.47
CA ASP A 180 9.10 -4.05 7.04
C ASP A 180 9.07 -2.57 6.66
N LEU A 181 8.09 -1.84 7.20
CA LEU A 181 7.98 -0.39 6.99
C LEU A 181 9.21 0.35 7.53
N LEU A 182 9.66 0.01 8.74
CA LEU A 182 10.86 0.60 9.35
C LEU A 182 12.13 0.28 8.55
N TYR A 183 12.23 -0.94 8.02
CA TYR A 183 13.32 -1.35 7.14
C TYR A 183 13.36 -0.50 5.86
N TYR A 184 12.21 -0.30 5.21
CA TYR A 184 12.10 0.54 4.02
C TYR A 184 12.43 2.01 4.31
N ALA A 185 11.97 2.54 5.44
CA ALA A 185 12.29 3.89 5.88
C ALA A 185 13.80 4.06 6.14
N HIS A 186 14.43 3.08 6.78
CA HIS A 186 15.86 3.11 7.07
C HIS A 186 16.72 3.06 5.81
N LYS A 187 16.33 2.23 4.83
CA LYS A 187 17.01 2.13 3.54
C LYS A 187 16.82 3.34 2.61
N ARG A 188 16.07 4.37 3.05
CA ARG A 188 15.63 5.50 2.20
C ARG A 188 15.06 5.01 0.87
N SER A 189 14.29 3.93 0.92
CA SER A 189 13.76 3.37 -0.32
C SER A 189 12.77 4.36 -0.93
N ASP A 190 12.85 4.52 -2.25
CA ASP A 190 11.81 5.21 -3.01
C ASP A 190 10.43 4.59 -2.72
N ASN A 191 9.38 5.41 -2.79
CA ASN A 191 7.97 5.00 -2.62
C ASN A 191 7.56 4.54 -1.21
N LEU A 192 8.21 5.01 -0.14
CA LEU A 192 7.83 4.67 1.26
C LEU A 192 6.34 4.84 1.55
N MET A 193 5.71 5.88 0.99
CA MET A 193 4.29 6.14 1.20
C MET A 193 3.39 5.07 0.56
N MET A 194 3.75 4.54 -0.61
CA MET A 194 2.96 3.46 -1.24
C MET A 194 3.15 2.14 -0.48
N LYS A 195 4.35 1.90 0.04
CA LYS A 195 4.61 0.76 0.93
C LYS A 195 3.80 0.87 2.22
N LEU A 196 3.69 2.08 2.78
CA LEU A 196 2.81 2.36 3.91
C LEU A 196 1.35 2.00 3.59
N GLU A 197 0.81 2.44 2.45
CA GLU A 197 -0.55 2.10 2.03
C GLU A 197 -0.75 0.58 1.84
N GLY A 198 0.24 -0.14 1.31
CA GLY A 198 0.17 -1.60 1.12
C GLY A 198 0.24 -2.41 2.43
N ILE A 199 0.92 -1.90 3.45
CA ILE A 199 1.04 -2.57 4.77
C ILE A 199 -0.18 -2.30 5.65
N GLN A 200 -0.93 -1.22 5.43
CA GLN A 200 -2.14 -0.93 6.18
C GLN A 200 -3.15 -2.09 6.09
N ARG A 201 -3.82 -2.36 7.21
CA ARG A 201 -4.92 -3.32 7.32
C ARG A 201 -6.16 -2.59 7.82
N LEU A 202 -7.33 -3.12 7.47
CA LEU A 202 -8.62 -2.56 7.87
C LEU A 202 -9.32 -3.53 8.80
N ASP A 203 -9.60 -3.09 10.02
CA ASP A 203 -10.55 -3.77 10.90
C ASP A 203 -11.97 -3.52 10.36
N LYS A 204 -12.59 -4.57 9.82
CA LYS A 204 -13.91 -4.47 9.17
C LYS A 204 -15.02 -4.10 10.14
N GLU A 205 -14.88 -4.44 11.43
CA GLU A 205 -15.90 -4.15 12.43
C GLU A 205 -15.94 -2.67 12.81
N SER A 206 -14.76 -2.08 13.05
CA SER A 206 -14.66 -0.69 13.51
C SER A 206 -14.36 0.33 12.40
N GLY A 207 -13.98 -0.14 11.20
CA GLY A 207 -13.46 0.71 10.13
C GLY A 207 -12.08 1.30 10.42
N LEU A 208 -11.40 0.84 11.47
CA LEU A 208 -10.09 1.32 11.88
C LEU A 208 -9.01 0.78 10.93
N LYS A 209 -8.18 1.68 10.39
CA LYS A 209 -6.94 1.28 9.73
C LYS A 209 -5.85 1.07 10.77
N PHE A 210 -5.03 0.05 10.60
CA PHE A 210 -3.89 -0.21 11.48
C PHE A 210 -2.70 -0.81 10.74
N ILE A 211 -1.51 -0.69 11.33
CA ILE A 211 -0.30 -1.38 10.87
C ILE A 211 -0.08 -2.60 11.76
N PRO A 212 0.09 -3.81 11.20
CA PRO A 212 0.39 -4.99 11.99
C PRO A 212 1.67 -4.81 12.81
N ALA A 213 1.64 -5.36 14.03
CA ALA A 213 2.76 -5.29 14.95
C ALA A 213 4.07 -5.82 14.34
N PRO A 214 5.23 -5.38 14.84
CA PRO A 214 6.52 -5.98 14.50
C PRO A 214 6.46 -7.51 14.64
N ILE A 215 6.87 -8.23 13.59
CA ILE A 215 7.02 -9.68 13.68
C ILE A 215 8.34 -9.99 14.39
N HIS A 216 8.24 -10.71 15.50
CA HIS A 216 9.40 -11.29 16.19
C HIS A 216 9.55 -12.75 15.77
N SER A 217 10.55 -13.04 14.95
CA SER A 217 11.02 -14.42 14.81
C SER A 217 11.71 -14.83 16.12
N ARG A 218 11.08 -15.72 16.90
CA ARG A 218 11.65 -16.27 18.14
C ARG A 218 12.93 -17.09 17.93
N SER A 219 13.33 -17.37 16.69
CA SER A 219 14.54 -18.13 16.35
C SER A 219 15.60 -17.33 15.58
N SER A 220 15.43 -16.02 15.38
CA SER A 220 16.47 -15.23 14.73
C SER A 220 16.52 -13.78 15.22
N LEU A 221 17.50 -13.52 16.09
CA LEU A 221 18.20 -12.22 16.19
C LEU A 221 19.02 -11.91 14.91
N TRP A 222 18.45 -12.30 13.77
CA TRP A 222 18.99 -12.11 12.43
C TRP A 222 17.81 -11.70 11.56
N ILE A 223 17.57 -10.39 11.50
CA ILE A 223 17.11 -9.81 10.24
C ILE A 223 18.26 -10.08 9.27
N GLY A 224 17.99 -10.65 8.09
CA GLY A 224 18.99 -11.04 7.07
C GLY A 224 19.83 -9.89 6.47
N ALA A 225 20.10 -8.84 7.24
CA ALA A 225 20.92 -7.69 6.91
C ALA A 225 21.79 -7.20 8.09
N GLY A 226 21.98 -7.99 9.16
CA GLY A 226 22.99 -7.69 10.20
C GLY A 226 22.69 -6.52 11.13
N ILE A 227 21.44 -6.05 11.22
CA ILE A 227 21.07 -4.97 12.14
C ILE A 227 20.57 -5.58 13.45
N LYS A 228 21.41 -5.48 14.50
CA LYS A 228 21.05 -5.81 15.89
C LYS A 228 20.41 -4.56 16.52
N LEU A 229 19.09 -4.50 16.59
CA LEU A 229 18.41 -3.50 17.41
C LEU A 229 18.59 -3.90 18.87
N SER A 230 19.50 -3.25 19.60
CA SER A 230 19.57 -3.41 21.05
C SER A 230 18.44 -2.61 21.73
N PRO A 231 17.90 -3.09 22.88
CA PRO A 231 16.86 -2.39 23.62
C PRO A 231 17.20 -0.93 23.96
N ASP A 232 18.50 -0.63 24.10
CA ASP A 232 19.00 0.71 24.44
C ASP A 232 18.83 1.75 23.31
N TYR A 233 18.64 1.33 22.06
CA TYR A 233 18.50 2.26 20.93
C TYR A 233 17.14 2.96 20.88
N LEU A 234 16.10 2.39 21.49
CA LEU A 234 14.74 2.95 21.45
C LEU A 234 14.52 4.08 22.46
N TYR A 235 15.39 4.21 23.48
CA TYR A 235 15.19 5.18 24.55
C TYR A 235 15.88 6.54 24.34
N ARG A 236 16.84 6.68 23.41
CA ARG A 236 17.74 7.86 23.44
C ARG A 236 17.68 8.84 22.28
N ARG A 237 16.92 8.63 21.20
CA ARG A 237 17.09 9.55 20.05
C ARG A 237 15.97 9.60 19.02
N TRP A 238 14.72 9.81 19.42
CA TRP A 238 13.65 10.16 18.46
C TRP A 238 12.69 11.22 19.01
N ILE A 239 13.22 12.42 19.24
CA ILE A 239 12.41 13.65 19.21
C ILE A 239 13.04 14.53 18.13
N PRO A 240 12.43 14.62 16.93
CA PRO A 240 12.86 15.61 15.94
C PRO A 240 12.70 17.00 16.53
N SER A 241 13.73 17.83 16.41
CA SER A 241 13.76 19.24 16.88
C SER A 241 12.73 20.15 16.19
N SER A 242 11.87 19.61 15.33
CA SER A 242 10.80 20.30 14.60
C SER A 242 9.38 20.02 15.13
N LEU A 243 9.20 19.16 16.13
CA LEU A 243 7.89 18.90 16.74
C LEU A 243 7.66 19.82 17.95
N ASN A 244 6.87 20.87 17.77
CA ASN A 244 6.28 21.63 18.88
C ASN A 244 5.19 20.79 19.57
N ILE A 245 5.62 19.91 20.48
CA ILE A 245 4.73 19.20 21.41
C ILE A 245 4.56 20.11 22.63
N LYS A 246 3.37 20.70 22.78
CA LYS A 246 2.98 21.35 24.04
C LYS A 246 2.54 20.25 25.01
N PHE A 247 3.27 20.13 26.12
CA PHE A 247 2.84 19.37 27.29
C PHE A 247 1.95 20.29 28.13
N SER A 248 0.75 19.83 28.48
CA SER A 248 -0.01 20.37 29.60
C SER A 248 0.16 19.40 30.76
N GLU A 249 0.68 19.90 31.88
CA GLU A 249 0.68 19.22 33.18
C GLU A 249 -0.74 18.98 33.69
#